data_AF-W4SI55-F1
#
_entry.id   AF-W4SI55-F1
#
_cell.length_a   1.000
_cell.length_b   1.000
_cell.length_c   1.000
_cell.angle_alpha   90.00
_cell.angle_beta   90.00
_cell.angle_gamma   90.00
#
_symmetry.space_group_name_H-M   'P 1'
#
loop_
_entity.id
_entity.type
_entity.pdbx_description
1 polymer ?
#
loop_
_entity_poly.entity_id
_entity_poly.type
_entity_poly.pdbx_seq_one_letter_code
_entity_poly.pdbx_strand_id
1 'polypeptide(L)'
;MARILADAQLRSRVTVHPADIAQAQLPAGIDVALACGCIGFFDPPTRRALWPRLAAALAPAGVVLVDVMPLDRPQSIPESQVADVQVGRHRYQIWLGGQPAGADPELVRWRTRFGQSDGDMQIRSFTIERDWRAFGLDTVLDEAAAAGFTAERLADIPVPAALLRLA
;
A
#
# COMPACT_ATOMS: atom_id res chain seq x y z
N MET A 1 -9.29 5.22 11.56
CA MET A 1 -10.56 5.97 11.73
C MET A 1 -10.79 6.49 13.15
N ALA A 2 -10.54 5.70 14.21
CA ALA A 2 -10.82 6.10 15.60
C ALA A 2 -10.24 7.47 16.00
N ARG A 3 -8.98 7.78 15.61
CA ARG A 3 -8.36 9.08 15.87
C ARG A 3 -9.10 10.25 15.21
N ILE A 4 -9.52 10.10 13.95
CA ILE A 4 -10.29 11.10 13.22
C ILE A 4 -11.63 11.30 13.94
N LEU A 5 -12.33 10.22 14.29
CA LEU A 5 -13.62 10.31 14.97
C LEU A 5 -13.54 10.99 16.35
N ALA A 6 -12.43 10.86 17.06
CA ALA A 6 -12.25 11.46 18.38
C ALA A 6 -11.84 12.95 18.34
N ASP A 7 -11.37 13.47 17.20
CA ASP A 7 -10.77 14.80 17.09
C ASP A 7 -11.58 15.70 16.13
N ALA A 8 -12.19 16.76 16.67
CA ALA A 8 -13.05 17.65 15.91
C ALA A 8 -12.33 18.38 14.76
N GLN A 9 -11.05 18.75 14.94
CA GLN A 9 -10.29 19.44 13.89
C GLN A 9 -9.93 18.48 12.75
N LEU A 10 -9.63 17.21 13.06
CA LEU A 10 -9.42 16.20 12.02
C LEU A 10 -10.71 15.91 11.25
N ARG A 11 -11.86 15.80 11.94
CA ARG A 11 -13.16 15.57 11.27
C ARG A 11 -13.50 16.64 10.24
N SER A 12 -13.14 17.90 10.49
CA SER A 12 -13.42 18.98 9.53
C SER A 12 -12.42 19.07 8.37
N ARG A 13 -11.29 18.35 8.43
CA ARG A 13 -10.20 18.43 7.45
C ARG A 13 -9.97 17.14 6.66
N VAL A 14 -10.57 16.04 7.08
CA VAL A 14 -10.41 14.73 6.43
C VAL A 14 -11.68 14.36 5.68
N THR A 15 -11.52 14.11 4.39
CA THR A 15 -12.57 13.55 3.53
C THR A 15 -12.21 12.11 3.19
N VAL A 16 -13.16 11.19 3.38
CA VAL A 16 -13.02 9.78 3.00
C VAL A 16 -13.95 9.52 1.84
N HIS A 17 -13.40 9.11 0.70
CA HIS A 17 -14.17 8.80 -0.49
C HIS A 17 -14.63 7.33 -0.46
N PRO A 18 -15.94 7.04 -0.61
CA PRO A 18 -16.47 5.69 -0.57
C PRO A 18 -16.40 5.01 -1.95
N ALA A 19 -15.24 5.07 -2.60
CA ALA A 19 -15.03 4.53 -3.93
C ALA A 19 -13.63 3.94 -4.08
N ASP A 20 -13.51 2.92 -4.93
CA ASP A 20 -12.20 2.43 -5.35
C ASP A 20 -11.44 3.49 -6.12
N ILE A 21 -10.12 3.40 -6.12
CA ILE A 21 -9.28 4.39 -6.79
C ILE A 21 -9.64 4.54 -8.26
N ALA A 22 -10.08 3.48 -8.94
CA ALA A 22 -10.52 3.51 -10.34
C ALA A 22 -11.69 4.47 -10.60
N GLN A 23 -12.58 4.64 -9.61
CA GLN A 23 -13.83 5.41 -9.72
C GLN A 23 -13.79 6.73 -8.95
N ALA A 24 -12.89 6.86 -7.97
CA ALA A 24 -12.81 8.02 -7.10
C ALA A 24 -12.56 9.32 -7.89
N GLN A 25 -13.29 10.39 -7.56
CA GLN A 25 -12.96 11.71 -8.08
C GLN A 25 -11.82 12.29 -7.25
N LEU A 26 -10.68 12.56 -7.90
CA LEU A 26 -9.54 13.17 -7.24
C LEU A 26 -9.78 14.69 -7.11
N PRO A 27 -9.56 15.28 -5.93
CA PRO A 27 -9.61 16.73 -5.79
C PRO A 27 -8.51 17.38 -6.63
N ALA A 28 -8.77 18.57 -7.17
CA ALA A 28 -7.75 19.35 -7.88
C ALA A 28 -6.82 20.08 -6.88
N GLY A 29 -5.62 20.42 -7.33
CA GLY A 29 -4.64 21.17 -6.54
C GLY A 29 -3.98 20.37 -5.43
N ILE A 30 -3.76 19.07 -5.64
CA ILE A 30 -3.09 18.22 -4.65
C ILE A 30 -1.61 18.61 -4.57
N ASP A 31 -1.16 19.05 -3.39
CA ASP A 31 0.26 19.30 -3.13
C ASP A 31 1.04 17.98 -2.95
N VAL A 32 0.43 16.99 -2.30
CA VAL A 32 1.06 15.69 -2.01
C VAL A 32 0.04 14.56 -2.16
N ALA A 33 0.35 13.61 -3.03
CA ALA A 33 -0.35 12.32 -3.13
C ALA A 33 0.53 11.19 -2.60
N LEU A 34 -0.09 10.26 -1.87
CA LEU A 34 0.59 9.08 -1.30
C LEU A 34 -0.04 7.81 -1.86
N ALA A 35 0.76 6.98 -2.51
CA ALA A 35 0.38 5.67 -3.03
C ALA A 35 1.29 4.59 -2.42
N CYS A 36 1.30 4.51 -1.09
CA CYS A 36 2.17 3.62 -0.30
C CYS A 36 1.40 2.40 0.21
N GLY A 37 1.98 1.21 0.06
CA GLY A 37 1.44 -0.06 0.56
C GLY A 37 0.16 -0.54 -0.13
N CYS A 38 -0.22 0.07 -1.26
CA CYS A 38 -1.50 -0.23 -1.92
C CYS A 38 -1.39 -0.53 -3.41
N ILE A 39 -0.33 -0.07 -4.09
CA ILE A 39 -0.21 -0.11 -5.55
C ILE A 39 -0.24 -1.54 -6.12
N GLY A 40 0.22 -2.54 -5.36
CA GLY A 40 0.14 -3.94 -5.78
C GLY A 40 -1.26 -4.58 -5.65
N PHE A 41 -2.24 -3.90 -5.07
CA PHE A 41 -3.63 -4.36 -5.12
C PHE A 41 -4.35 -3.95 -6.42
N PHE A 42 -3.78 -3.05 -7.19
CA PHE A 42 -4.41 -2.56 -8.43
C PHE A 42 -4.06 -3.49 -9.57
N ASP A 43 -5.08 -3.86 -10.37
CA ASP A 43 -4.81 -4.48 -11.66
C ASP A 43 -4.03 -3.52 -12.58
N PRO A 44 -3.29 -4.04 -13.59
CA PRO A 44 -2.44 -3.21 -14.43
C PRO A 44 -3.20 -2.07 -15.15
N PRO A 45 -4.41 -2.27 -15.71
CA PRO A 45 -5.21 -1.18 -16.26
C PRO A 45 -5.50 -0.06 -15.24
N THR A 46 -5.93 -0.41 -14.04
CA THR A 46 -6.25 0.54 -12.97
C THR A 46 -5.01 1.32 -12.54
N ARG A 47 -3.87 0.64 -12.37
CA ARG A 47 -2.60 1.28 -11.99
C ARG A 47 -2.12 2.25 -13.08
N ARG A 48 -2.13 1.84 -14.35
CA ARG A 48 -1.73 2.73 -15.46
C ARG A 48 -2.64 3.95 -15.60
N ALA A 49 -3.94 3.78 -15.36
CA ALA A 49 -4.91 4.87 -15.41
C ALA A 49 -4.78 5.86 -14.24
N LEU A 50 -4.11 5.47 -13.14
CA LEU A 50 -3.90 6.33 -11.98
C LEU A 50 -3.00 7.53 -12.32
N TRP A 51 -1.92 7.32 -13.06
CA TRP A 51 -0.90 8.34 -13.33
C TRP A 51 -1.44 9.58 -14.06
N PRO A 52 -2.13 9.48 -15.21
CA PRO A 52 -2.68 10.67 -15.86
C PRO A 52 -3.74 11.38 -15.01
N ARG A 53 -4.46 10.64 -14.16
CA ARG A 53 -5.43 11.24 -13.22
C ARG A 53 -4.76 12.01 -12.11
N LEU A 54 -3.65 11.50 -11.57
CA LEU A 54 -2.82 12.24 -10.62
C LEU A 54 -2.19 13.46 -11.29
N ALA A 55 -1.62 13.32 -12.49
CA ALA A 55 -1.04 14.43 -13.25
C ALA A 55 -2.02 15.60 -13.42
N ALA A 56 -3.29 15.30 -13.75
CA ALA A 56 -4.33 16.31 -13.90
C ALA A 56 -4.80 16.93 -12.57
N ALA A 57 -4.64 16.23 -11.45
CA ALA A 57 -5.12 16.63 -10.13
C ALA A 57 -4.07 17.38 -9.29
N LEU A 58 -2.78 17.21 -9.59
CA LEU A 58 -1.70 17.84 -8.83
C LEU A 58 -1.66 19.37 -9.01
N ALA A 59 -1.22 20.06 -7.96
CA ALA A 59 -0.78 21.44 -8.06
C ALA A 59 0.52 21.52 -8.90
N PRO A 60 0.92 22.71 -9.42
CA PRO A 60 2.13 22.84 -10.24
C PRO A 60 3.43 22.35 -9.58
N ALA A 61 3.54 22.47 -8.25
CA ALA A 61 4.67 21.95 -7.46
C ALA A 61 4.33 20.64 -6.73
N GLY A 62 3.20 20.02 -7.09
CA GLY A 62 2.67 18.84 -6.44
C GLY A 62 3.53 17.60 -6.68
N VAL A 63 3.50 16.68 -5.72
CA VAL A 63 4.37 15.50 -5.72
C VAL A 63 3.59 14.23 -5.43
N VAL A 64 4.05 13.10 -5.96
CA VAL A 64 3.53 11.77 -5.59
C VAL A 64 4.64 10.98 -4.91
N LEU A 65 4.38 10.45 -3.72
CA LEU A 65 5.22 9.42 -3.11
C LEU A 65 4.58 8.06 -3.36
N VAL A 66 5.35 7.13 -3.93
CA VAL A 66 4.91 5.77 -4.22
C VAL A 66 5.95 4.77 -3.74
N ASP A 67 5.50 3.64 -3.19
CA ASP A 67 6.34 2.49 -2.88
C ASP A 67 5.81 1.20 -3.54
N VAL A 68 6.69 0.21 -3.57
CA VAL A 68 6.32 -1.18 -3.87
C VAL A 68 6.91 -2.08 -2.79
N MET A 69 6.37 -3.29 -2.66
CA MET A 69 7.03 -4.30 -1.83
C MET A 69 8.41 -4.62 -2.40
N PRO A 70 9.40 -5.04 -1.58
CA PRO A 70 10.70 -5.53 -2.04
C PRO A 70 10.56 -6.93 -2.68
N LEU A 71 9.68 -7.04 -3.67
CA LEU A 71 9.24 -8.28 -4.30
C LEU A 71 8.85 -7.98 -5.76
N ASP A 72 9.77 -8.28 -6.67
CA ASP A 72 9.65 -7.97 -8.10
C ASP A 72 8.90 -9.03 -8.92
N ARG A 73 8.78 -10.25 -8.39
CA ARG A 73 8.05 -11.36 -9.00
C ARG A 73 7.47 -12.29 -7.94
N PRO A 74 6.41 -13.05 -8.24
CA PRO A 74 5.88 -14.02 -7.30
C PRO A 74 6.91 -15.06 -6.91
N GLN A 75 7.06 -15.27 -5.61
CA GLN A 75 7.90 -16.32 -5.05
C GLN A 75 7.30 -16.85 -3.75
N SER A 76 7.70 -18.05 -3.38
CA SER A 76 7.32 -18.66 -2.11
C SER A 76 8.05 -17.94 -0.97
N ILE A 77 7.29 -17.46 0.00
CA ILE A 77 7.79 -16.69 1.14
C ILE A 77 7.37 -17.46 2.39
N PRO A 78 8.34 -18.09 3.09
CA PRO A 78 8.05 -18.84 4.31
C PRO A 78 7.31 -18.00 5.34
N GLU A 79 6.38 -18.62 6.08
CA GLU A 79 5.71 -17.92 7.17
C GLU A 79 6.74 -17.53 8.23
N SER A 80 6.74 -16.24 8.61
CA SER A 80 7.58 -15.70 9.67
C SER A 80 6.78 -14.76 10.56
N GLN A 81 7.24 -14.57 11.80
CA GLN A 81 6.61 -13.65 12.72
C GLN A 81 7.06 -12.22 12.41
N VAL A 82 6.12 -11.36 12.03
CA VAL A 82 6.40 -9.97 11.63
C VAL A 82 6.07 -8.96 12.73
N ALA A 83 5.28 -9.38 13.74
CA ALA A 83 5.06 -8.58 14.93
C ALA A 83 4.85 -9.46 16.17
N ASP A 84 5.36 -8.97 17.30
CA ASP A 84 5.13 -9.52 18.62
C ASP A 84 5.15 -8.38 19.63
N VAL A 85 4.01 -8.05 20.23
CA VAL A 85 3.89 -6.87 21.09
C VAL A 85 2.99 -7.14 22.28
N GLN A 86 3.42 -6.71 23.45
CA GLN A 86 2.60 -6.67 24.66
C GLN A 86 1.80 -5.37 24.70
N VAL A 87 0.48 -5.46 24.83
CA VAL A 87 -0.42 -4.30 24.98
C VAL A 87 -1.29 -4.52 26.22
N GLY A 88 -0.95 -3.79 27.29
CA GLY A 88 -1.53 -4.05 28.61
C GLY A 88 -1.20 -5.47 29.06
N ARG A 89 -2.22 -6.26 29.41
CA ARG A 89 -2.05 -7.67 29.80
C ARG A 89 -2.03 -8.67 28.63
N HIS A 90 -2.43 -8.27 27.43
CA HIS A 90 -2.47 -9.20 26.29
C HIS A 90 -1.25 -9.08 25.39
N ARG A 91 -0.79 -10.21 24.87
CA ARG A 91 0.23 -10.29 23.83
C ARG A 91 -0.46 -10.41 22.46
N TYR A 92 0.01 -9.65 21.48
CA TYR A 92 -0.47 -9.66 20.11
C TYR A 92 0.64 -10.09 19.18
N GLN A 93 0.33 -11.04 18.31
CA GLN A 93 1.31 -11.62 17.39
C GLN A 93 0.76 -11.62 15.97
N ILE A 94 1.62 -11.34 14.99
CA ILE A 94 1.28 -11.36 13.57
C ILE A 94 2.32 -12.22 12.85
N TRP A 95 1.84 -13.18 12.07
CA TRP A 95 2.65 -14.00 11.19
C TRP A 95 2.23 -13.76 9.74
N LEU A 96 3.19 -13.74 8.84
CA LEU A 96 2.98 -13.47 7.43
C LEU A 96 3.76 -14.49 6.60
N GLY A 97 3.10 -15.06 5.60
CA GLY A 97 3.73 -15.87 4.55
C GLY A 97 3.04 -15.63 3.21
N GLY A 98 3.70 -16.00 2.11
CA GLY A 98 3.22 -15.75 0.76
C GLY A 98 3.49 -16.92 -0.18
N GLN A 99 2.60 -17.15 -1.14
CA GLN A 99 2.79 -18.13 -2.21
C GLN A 99 2.33 -17.54 -3.54
N PRO A 100 2.96 -17.88 -4.68
CA PRO A 100 2.40 -17.56 -5.99
C PRO A 100 0.96 -18.07 -6.09
N ALA A 101 0.07 -17.29 -6.72
CA ALA A 101 -1.36 -17.54 -6.68
C ALA A 101 -2.02 -17.54 -8.06
N GLY A 102 -2.78 -18.60 -8.34
CA GLY A 102 -3.54 -18.71 -9.59
C GLY A 102 -2.67 -18.92 -10.83
N ALA A 103 -3.25 -18.64 -12.00
CA ALA A 103 -2.56 -18.71 -13.29
C ALA A 103 -1.88 -17.38 -13.69
N ASP A 104 -2.10 -16.32 -12.90
CA ASP A 104 -1.53 -15.00 -13.16
C ASP A 104 -0.08 -14.98 -12.67
N PRO A 105 0.90 -14.73 -13.57
CA PRO A 105 2.32 -14.82 -13.23
C PRO A 105 2.80 -13.67 -12.33
N GLU A 106 1.95 -12.70 -12.01
CA GLU A 106 2.26 -11.59 -11.10
C GLU A 106 1.66 -11.76 -9.70
N LEU A 107 0.75 -12.72 -9.48
CA LEU A 107 0.02 -12.80 -8.21
C LEU A 107 0.75 -13.58 -7.12
N VAL A 108 0.75 -13.01 -5.92
CA VAL A 108 1.13 -13.63 -4.66
C VAL A 108 -0.07 -13.57 -3.72
N ARG A 109 -0.47 -14.71 -3.16
CA ARG A 109 -1.43 -14.79 -2.07
C ARG A 109 -0.69 -14.68 -0.74
N TRP A 110 -0.90 -13.56 -0.07
CA TRP A 110 -0.44 -13.35 1.29
C TRP A 110 -1.42 -13.98 2.28
N ARG A 111 -0.89 -14.78 3.18
CA ARG A 111 -1.60 -15.32 4.34
C ARG A 111 -1.06 -14.64 5.59
N THR A 112 -1.92 -13.86 6.24
CA THR A 112 -1.60 -13.18 7.50
C THR A 112 -2.39 -13.80 8.63
N ARG A 113 -1.70 -14.34 9.64
CA ARG A 113 -2.30 -14.90 10.85
C ARG A 113 -2.11 -13.92 12.00
N PHE A 114 -3.18 -13.67 12.74
CA PHE A 114 -3.19 -12.80 13.91
C PHE A 114 -3.50 -13.65 15.14
N GLY A 115 -2.73 -13.44 16.21
CA GLY A 115 -2.90 -14.09 17.51
C GLY A 115 -3.02 -13.07 18.63
N GLN A 116 -3.79 -13.42 19.65
CA GLN A 116 -3.93 -12.68 20.88
C GLN A 116 -3.95 -13.66 22.05
N SER A 117 -3.08 -13.46 23.05
CA SER A 117 -3.03 -14.27 24.26
C SER A 117 -3.02 -13.43 25.55
N ASP A 118 -3.41 -14.04 26.67
CA ASP A 118 -3.17 -13.58 28.04
C ASP A 118 -2.28 -14.63 28.72
N GLY A 119 -1.00 -14.30 28.94
CA GLY A 119 0.02 -15.31 29.26
C GLY A 119 0.07 -16.41 28.21
N ASP A 120 -0.04 -17.66 28.67
CA ASP A 120 -0.04 -18.87 27.82
C ASP A 120 -1.41 -19.18 27.20
N MET A 121 -2.47 -18.47 27.60
CA MET A 121 -3.84 -18.73 27.11
C MET A 121 -4.13 -17.95 25.83
N GLN A 122 -4.32 -18.66 24.71
CA GLN A 122 -4.79 -18.06 23.47
C GLN A 122 -6.25 -17.59 23.61
N ILE A 123 -6.47 -16.28 23.49
CA ILE A 123 -7.79 -15.67 23.50
C ILE A 123 -8.42 -15.73 22.12
N ARG A 124 -7.65 -15.39 21.08
CA ARG A 124 -8.16 -15.29 19.71
C ARG A 124 -7.06 -15.58 18.70
N SER A 125 -7.42 -16.29 17.63
CA SER A 125 -6.58 -16.44 16.45
C SER A 125 -7.44 -16.41 15.19
N PHE A 126 -7.01 -15.72 14.15
CA PHE A 126 -7.68 -15.72 12.85
C PHE A 126 -6.70 -15.45 11.72
N THR A 127 -7.09 -15.79 10.50
CA THR A 127 -6.27 -15.62 9.29
C THR A 127 -7.01 -14.77 8.28
N ILE A 128 -6.26 -13.91 7.58
CA ILE A 128 -6.71 -13.17 6.40
C ILE A 128 -5.84 -13.60 5.23
N GLU A 129 -6.47 -13.80 4.07
CA GLU A 129 -5.77 -14.01 2.80
C GLU A 129 -6.06 -12.84 1.85
N ARG A 130 -5.03 -12.33 1.19
CA ARG A 130 -5.15 -11.27 0.17
C ARG A 130 -4.18 -11.51 -0.97
N ASP A 131 -4.62 -11.20 -2.18
CA ASP A 131 -3.79 -11.28 -3.36
C ASP A 131 -3.09 -9.94 -3.60
N TRP A 132 -1.83 -10.00 -4.03
CA TRP A 132 -0.97 -8.86 -4.32
C TRP A 132 -0.21 -9.13 -5.62
N ARG A 133 -0.09 -8.13 -6.48
CA ARG A 133 0.73 -8.20 -7.70
C ARG A 133 2.18 -7.82 -7.39
N ALA A 134 3.08 -8.77 -7.56
CA ALA A 134 4.51 -8.57 -7.42
C ALA A 134 5.09 -7.98 -8.71
N PHE A 135 5.69 -6.81 -8.59
CA PHE A 135 6.42 -6.10 -9.65
C PHE A 135 7.43 -5.15 -9.01
N GLY A 136 8.49 -4.84 -9.75
CA GLY A 136 9.53 -3.92 -9.31
C GLY A 136 9.11 -2.45 -9.39
N LEU A 137 9.86 -1.58 -8.71
CA LEU A 137 9.63 -0.13 -8.75
C LEU A 137 9.72 0.41 -10.19
N ASP A 138 10.60 -0.14 -11.01
CA ASP A 138 10.80 0.30 -12.40
C ASP A 138 9.51 0.23 -13.22
N THR A 139 8.65 -0.78 -13.00
CA THR A 139 7.33 -0.83 -13.65
C THR A 139 6.47 0.38 -13.32
N VAL A 140 6.50 0.84 -12.07
CA VAL A 140 5.77 2.04 -11.64
C VAL A 140 6.36 3.30 -12.27
N LEU A 141 7.70 3.38 -12.34
CA LEU A 141 8.38 4.54 -12.92
C LEU A 141 8.11 4.67 -14.42
N ASP A 142 8.13 3.56 -15.16
CA ASP A 142 7.83 3.55 -16.59
C ASP A 142 6.38 3.98 -16.87
N GLU A 143 5.43 3.47 -16.09
CA GLU A 143 4.02 3.84 -16.21
C GLU A 143 3.79 5.33 -15.86
N ALA A 144 4.46 5.85 -14.83
CA ALA A 144 4.37 7.26 -14.45
C ALA A 144 5.05 8.18 -15.47
N ALA A 145 6.20 7.78 -16.02
CA ALA A 145 6.90 8.53 -17.06
C ALA A 145 6.04 8.72 -18.32
N ALA A 146 5.28 7.70 -18.70
CA ALA A 146 4.31 7.80 -19.80
C ALA A 146 3.21 8.86 -19.56
N ALA A 147 2.98 9.26 -18.30
CA ALA A 147 2.07 10.33 -17.91
C ALA A 147 2.77 11.68 -17.63
N GLY A 148 4.05 11.82 -17.96
CA GLY A 148 4.80 13.06 -17.83
C GLY A 148 5.50 13.26 -16.48
N PHE A 149 5.62 12.20 -15.66
CA PHE A 149 6.37 12.28 -14.41
C PHE A 149 7.87 12.03 -14.62
N THR A 150 8.67 12.78 -13.87
CA THR A 150 10.05 12.45 -13.54
C THR A 150 10.10 11.80 -12.16
N ALA A 151 11.08 10.92 -11.94
CA ALA A 151 11.19 10.15 -10.72
C ALA A 151 12.55 10.35 -10.03
N GLU A 152 12.48 10.60 -8.73
CA GLU A 152 13.62 10.55 -7.81
C GLU A 152 13.47 9.29 -6.94
N ARG A 153 14.38 8.32 -7.10
CA ARG A 153 14.39 7.14 -6.22
C ARG A 153 14.85 7.54 -4.83
N LEU A 154 14.14 7.08 -3.82
CA LEU A 154 14.50 7.34 -2.43
C LEU A 154 15.49 6.27 -1.93
N ALA A 155 16.59 6.74 -1.36
CA ALA A 155 17.58 5.90 -0.70
C ALA A 155 17.28 5.74 0.80
N ASP A 156 17.92 4.76 1.45
CA ASP A 156 17.89 4.55 2.90
C ASP A 156 16.50 4.32 3.51
N ILE A 157 15.60 3.72 2.74
CA ILE A 157 14.26 3.32 3.16
C ILE A 157 14.07 1.80 3.04
N PRO A 158 13.21 1.18 3.88
CA PRO A 158 13.08 -0.28 3.95
C PRO A 158 12.38 -0.92 2.75
N VAL A 159 11.79 -0.11 1.86
CA VAL A 159 11.04 -0.55 0.68
C VAL A 159 11.46 0.27 -0.54
N PRO A 160 11.48 -0.31 -1.75
CA PRO A 160 11.71 0.49 -2.95
C PRO A 160 10.61 1.56 -3.10
N ALA A 161 11.01 2.83 -3.14
CA ALA A 161 10.09 3.95 -3.30
C ALA A 161 10.69 5.05 -4.17
N ALA A 162 9.81 5.90 -4.70
CA ALA A 162 10.18 7.06 -5.47
C ALA A 162 9.26 8.25 -5.20
N LEU A 163 9.83 9.43 -5.38
CA LEU A 163 9.12 10.69 -5.40
C LEU A 163 8.97 11.14 -6.85
N LEU A 164 7.73 11.38 -7.28
CA LEU A 164 7.40 11.74 -8.66
C LEU A 164 7.02 13.22 -8.76
N ARG A 165 7.43 13.88 -9.84
CA ARG A 165 7.12 15.28 -10.18
C ARG A 165 6.75 15.41 -11.63
N LEU A 166 5.80 16.29 -11.95
CA LEU A 166 5.55 16.64 -13.34
C LEU A 166 6.77 17.34 -13.93
N ALA A 167 7.13 16.94 -15.14
CA ALA A 167 8.22 17.54 -15.93
C ALA A 167 7.87 18.96 -16.41
#